data_AF-A0A535ULG9-F1
#
_entry.id   AF-A0A535ULG9-F1
#
_cell.length_a   1.000
_cell.length_b   1.000
_cell.length_c   1.000
_cell.angle_alpha   90.00
_cell.angle_beta   90.00
_cell.angle_gamma   90.00
#
_symmetry.space_group_name_H-M   'P 1'
#
loop_
_entity.id
_entity.type
_entity.pdbx_description
1 polymer ?
#
loop_
_entity_poly.entity_id
_entity_poly.type
_entity_poly.pdbx_seq_one_letter_code
_entity_poly.pdbx_strand_id
1 'polypeptide(L)'
;EGPRDTQHCPDCGGPPQLSFTTRAADDLATGPRHLLCARCGATWGYARARCPGCGEDSSASLMFFSEHGTTSGERGSVVRGLPAGPAAAHDRAVFPHIRIEACDSCRHYLLGVDLAAEPAAVPLVDEMSAIPLDLFARERGYSKIITNLMGF
;
A
#
# COMPACT_ATOMS: atom_id res chain seq x y z
N GLU A 1 -18.90 -17.30 -5.55
CA GLU A 1 -18.65 -15.95 -6.12
C GLU A 1 -18.44 -14.97 -4.97
N GLY A 2 -17.54 -13.99 -5.12
CA GLY A 2 -17.35 -12.93 -4.14
C GLY A 2 -18.26 -11.71 -4.40
N PRO A 3 -18.18 -10.67 -3.57
CA PRO A 3 -18.89 -9.41 -3.80
C PRO A 3 -18.51 -8.79 -5.15
N ARG A 4 -19.46 -8.11 -5.80
CA ARG A 4 -19.28 -7.44 -7.10
C ARG A 4 -19.38 -5.91 -6.96
N ASP A 5 -18.72 -5.37 -5.95
CA ASP A 5 -18.59 -3.93 -5.73
C ASP A 5 -17.22 -3.42 -6.22
N THR A 6 -16.98 -2.11 -6.10
CA THR A 6 -15.74 -1.48 -6.58
C THR A 6 -14.49 -1.90 -5.79
N GLN A 7 -14.65 -2.42 -4.57
CA GLN A 7 -13.57 -2.80 -3.66
C GLN A 7 -13.02 -4.21 -3.97
N HIS A 8 -13.75 -5.00 -4.76
CA HIS A 8 -13.40 -6.37 -5.07
C HIS A 8 -13.00 -6.54 -6.53
N CYS A 9 -12.23 -7.60 -6.80
CA CYS A 9 -11.79 -7.94 -8.14
C CYS A 9 -12.99 -8.19 -9.06
N PRO A 10 -13.07 -7.53 -10.23
CA PRO A 10 -14.18 -7.71 -11.16
C PRO A 10 -14.24 -9.13 -11.76
N ASP A 11 -13.11 -9.82 -11.82
CA ASP A 11 -13.01 -11.14 -12.47
C ASP A 11 -13.44 -12.29 -11.56
N CYS A 12 -13.18 -12.19 -10.24
CA CYS A 12 -13.42 -13.30 -9.30
C CYS A 12 -14.10 -12.91 -7.98
N GLY A 13 -14.31 -11.62 -7.72
CA GLY A 13 -14.83 -11.09 -6.46
C GLY A 13 -13.87 -11.22 -5.26
N GLY A 14 -12.58 -11.49 -5.51
CA GLY A 14 -11.56 -11.58 -4.46
C GLY A 14 -11.16 -10.22 -3.87
N PRO A 15 -10.65 -10.18 -2.63
CA PRO A 15 -10.19 -8.94 -2.00
C PRO A 15 -8.86 -8.45 -2.60
N PRO A 16 -8.53 -7.17 -2.43
CA PRO A 16 -7.24 -6.63 -2.81
C PRO A 16 -6.15 -7.05 -1.82
N GLN A 17 -5.02 -7.57 -2.32
CA GLN A 17 -3.83 -7.87 -1.52
C GLN A 17 -3.01 -6.61 -1.22
N LEU A 18 -2.79 -5.82 -2.25
CA LEU A 18 -1.96 -4.62 -2.22
C LEU A 18 -2.49 -3.63 -3.27
N SER A 19 -1.94 -2.43 -3.24
CA SER A 19 -2.11 -1.47 -4.32
C SER A 19 -0.78 -1.06 -4.92
N PHE A 20 -0.81 -0.54 -6.14
CA PHE A 20 0.36 0.08 -6.75
C PHE A 20 -0.04 1.30 -7.56
N THR A 21 0.85 2.28 -7.63
CA THR A 21 0.72 3.44 -8.53
C THR A 21 1.62 3.26 -9.72
N THR A 22 1.11 3.53 -10.91
CA THR A 22 1.91 3.54 -12.13
C THR A 22 2.42 4.96 -12.41
N ARG A 23 3.40 5.10 -13.30
CA ARG A 23 3.84 6.41 -13.77
C ARG A 23 2.71 7.06 -14.58
N ALA A 24 2.43 8.33 -14.34
CA ALA A 24 1.52 9.08 -15.20
C ALA A 24 2.11 9.23 -16.61
N ALA A 25 1.24 9.37 -17.60
CA ALA A 25 1.66 9.66 -18.97
C ALA A 25 2.31 11.05 -19.13
N ASP A 26 2.05 11.95 -18.18
CA ASP A 26 2.65 13.28 -18.09
C ASP A 26 3.38 13.39 -16.74
N ASP A 27 4.63 13.87 -16.76
CA ASP A 27 5.51 13.96 -15.58
C ASP A 27 4.96 14.91 -14.48
N LEU A 28 3.95 15.73 -14.79
CA LEU A 28 3.29 16.62 -13.84
C LEU A 28 2.17 15.98 -13.02
N ALA A 29 1.72 14.77 -13.36
CA ALA A 29 0.61 14.11 -12.69
C ALA A 29 1.05 12.91 -11.85
N THR A 30 0.36 12.67 -10.73
CA THR A 30 0.47 11.36 -10.04
C THR A 30 -0.30 10.33 -10.86
N GLY A 31 0.33 9.20 -11.18
CA GLY A 31 -0.32 8.19 -12.01
C GLY A 31 -1.43 7.42 -11.29
N PRO A 32 -2.22 6.63 -12.05
CA PRO A 32 -3.39 5.94 -11.52
C PRO A 32 -3.00 4.88 -10.49
N ARG A 33 -3.88 4.70 -9.51
CA ARG A 33 -3.79 3.63 -8.52
C ARG A 33 -4.51 2.38 -9.03
N HIS A 34 -3.87 1.25 -8.86
CA HIS A 34 -4.41 -0.07 -9.14
C HIS A 34 -4.41 -0.94 -7.89
N LEU A 35 -5.34 -1.88 -7.81
CA LEU A 35 -5.37 -2.94 -6.81
C LEU A 35 -4.96 -4.27 -7.46
N LEU A 36 -4.27 -5.13 -6.71
CA LEU A 36 -3.93 -6.49 -7.13
C LEU A 36 -4.78 -7.49 -6.36
N CYS A 37 -5.44 -8.42 -7.06
CA CYS A 37 -6.31 -9.40 -6.44
C CYS A 37 -5.52 -10.51 -5.73
N ALA A 38 -5.80 -10.73 -4.44
CA ALA A 38 -5.19 -11.81 -3.66
C ALA A 38 -5.56 -13.23 -4.14
N ARG A 39 -6.61 -13.35 -4.97
CA ARG A 39 -7.16 -14.64 -5.42
C ARG A 39 -6.69 -15.04 -6.81
N CYS A 40 -6.87 -14.16 -7.81
CA CYS A 40 -6.58 -14.48 -9.20
C CYS A 40 -5.44 -13.66 -9.81
N GLY A 41 -4.85 -12.72 -9.06
CA GLY A 41 -3.78 -11.85 -9.55
C GLY A 41 -4.21 -10.76 -10.55
N ALA A 42 -5.50 -10.72 -10.93
CA ALA A 42 -6.01 -9.64 -11.78
C ALA A 42 -5.85 -8.28 -11.11
N THR A 43 -5.64 -7.24 -11.92
CA THR A 43 -5.50 -5.87 -11.46
C THR A 43 -6.66 -5.02 -11.97
N TRP A 44 -7.08 -4.05 -11.18
CA TRP A 44 -8.13 -3.11 -11.58
C TRP A 44 -7.84 -1.71 -11.05
N GLY A 45 -8.27 -0.69 -11.79
CA GLY A 45 -8.14 0.70 -11.37
C GLY A 45 -9.04 0.98 -10.16
N TYR A 46 -8.54 1.77 -9.22
CA TYR A 46 -9.28 2.15 -8.02
C TYR A 46 -8.99 3.60 -7.61
N ALA A 47 -9.97 4.25 -6.98
CA ALA A 47 -9.84 5.66 -6.59
C ALA A 47 -8.70 5.85 -5.58
N ARG A 48 -7.86 6.87 -5.82
CA ARG A 48 -6.67 7.15 -4.99
C ARG A 48 -7.04 7.53 -3.56
N ALA A 49 -8.00 8.45 -3.41
CA ALA A 49 -8.50 8.92 -2.13
C ALA A 49 -9.70 8.10 -1.65
N ARG A 50 -9.57 6.76 -1.67
CA ARG A 50 -10.62 5.85 -1.18
C ARG A 50 -10.03 4.60 -0.53
N CYS A 51 -10.59 4.17 0.58
CA CYS A 51 -10.22 2.95 1.28
C CYS A 51 -10.68 1.72 0.49
N PRO A 52 -9.79 0.79 0.10
CA PRO A 52 -10.19 -0.45 -0.58
C PRO A 52 -10.91 -1.46 0.31
N GLY A 53 -10.90 -1.28 1.63
CA GLY A 53 -11.62 -2.15 2.56
C GLY A 53 -13.10 -1.79 2.68
N CYS A 54 -13.40 -0.53 3.03
CA CYS A 54 -14.77 -0.09 3.31
C CYS A 54 -15.31 0.99 2.37
N GLY A 55 -14.49 1.55 1.47
CA GLY A 55 -14.91 2.60 0.56
C GLY A 55 -14.94 4.00 1.14
N GLU A 56 -14.42 4.23 2.35
CA GLU A 56 -14.21 5.56 2.96
C GLU A 56 -13.42 6.48 2.02
N ASP A 57 -13.88 7.70 1.81
CA ASP A 57 -13.27 8.70 0.91
C ASP A 57 -12.87 10.01 1.62
N SER A 58 -13.18 10.14 2.90
CA SER A 58 -12.70 11.24 3.73
C SER A 58 -11.19 11.15 3.93
N SER A 59 -10.46 12.12 3.38
CA SER A 59 -9.01 12.26 3.61
C SER A 59 -8.63 12.40 5.09
N ALA A 60 -9.56 12.78 5.97
CA ALA A 60 -9.33 12.84 7.41
C ALA A 60 -9.23 11.45 8.06
N SER A 61 -9.80 10.43 7.41
CA SER A 61 -9.81 9.03 7.87
C SER A 61 -8.81 8.14 7.12
N LEU A 62 -8.07 8.69 6.15
CA LEU A 62 -7.06 7.96 5.38
C LEU A 62 -5.66 8.36 5.86
N MET A 63 -4.93 7.37 6.37
CA MET A 63 -3.60 7.54 6.96
C MET A 63 -2.56 6.88 6.08
N PHE A 64 -1.48 7.59 5.79
CA PHE A 64 -0.37 7.08 5.02
C PHE A 64 0.88 7.02 5.90
N PHE A 65 1.62 5.91 5.84
CA PHE A 65 2.88 5.78 6.57
C PHE A 65 3.98 5.31 5.62
N SER A 66 5.13 5.95 5.72
CA SER A 66 6.30 5.67 4.89
C SER A 66 7.56 5.69 5.76
N GLU A 67 8.63 5.03 5.34
CA GLU A 67 9.90 5.08 6.09
C GLU A 67 10.55 6.46 6.08
N HIS A 68 10.30 7.24 5.04
CA HIS A 68 10.72 8.63 4.96
C HIS A 68 9.49 9.53 4.94
N GLY A 69 9.62 10.70 5.55
CA GLY A 69 8.61 11.73 5.41
C GLY A 69 8.58 12.17 3.95
N THR A 70 7.43 12.03 3.29
CA THR A 70 7.22 12.67 2.00
C THR A 70 7.01 14.17 2.25
N THR A 71 7.61 15.03 1.44
CA THR A 71 7.31 16.47 1.44
C THR A 71 5.95 16.77 0.79
N SER A 72 5.32 15.76 0.20
CA SER A 72 3.99 15.83 -0.42
C SER A 72 2.94 15.81 0.68
N GLY A 73 2.10 16.86 0.76
CA GLY A 73 1.17 17.19 1.86
C GLY A 73 0.03 16.21 2.16
N GLU A 74 0.25 14.91 1.97
CA GLU A 74 -0.53 13.84 2.59
C GLU A 74 -0.17 13.80 4.08
N ARG A 75 -1.12 13.43 4.95
CA ARG A 75 -0.83 13.22 6.39
C ARG A 75 0.01 11.94 6.54
N GLY A 76 1.28 12.04 6.16
CA GLY A 76 2.28 11.00 6.20
C GLY A 76 2.93 10.96 7.58
N SER A 77 2.93 9.80 8.24
CA SER A 77 3.74 9.57 9.44
C SER A 77 4.95 8.71 9.10
N VAL A 78 6.09 9.04 9.70
CA VAL A 78 7.35 8.31 9.46
C VAL A 78 7.38 7.03 10.29
N VAL A 79 7.70 5.91 9.66
CA VAL A 79 8.03 4.65 10.33
C VAL A 79 9.42 4.79 10.96
N ARG A 80 9.50 4.80 12.30
CA ARG A 80 10.76 4.91 13.06
C ARG A 80 11.16 3.56 13.64
N GLY A 81 12.46 3.26 13.63
CA GLY A 81 13.02 2.14 14.40
C GLY A 81 13.13 0.80 13.66
N LEU A 82 13.04 0.77 12.32
CA LEU A 82 13.50 -0.42 11.59
C LEU A 82 15.01 -0.59 11.81
N PRO A 83 15.49 -1.79 12.21
CA PRO A 83 16.92 -2.04 12.27
C PRO A 83 17.50 -1.92 10.86
N ALA A 84 18.42 -0.99 10.67
CA ALA A 84 19.23 -0.95 9.47
C ALA A 84 19.98 -2.29 9.38
N GLY A 85 19.88 -3.00 8.25
CA GLY A 85 20.66 -4.20 8.01
C GLY A 85 22.18 -3.92 8.12
N PRO A 86 23.04 -4.94 8.07
CA PRO A 86 24.50 -4.83 8.27
C PRO A 86 25.26 -4.02 7.19
N ALA A 87 24.57 -3.20 6.40
CA ALA A 87 25.12 -2.28 5.41
C ALA A 87 24.72 -0.81 5.70
N ALA A 88 24.62 -0.42 6.97
CA ALA A 88 24.37 0.96 7.38
C ALA A 88 25.63 1.84 7.21
N ALA A 89 25.96 2.14 5.96
CA ALA A 89 26.66 3.36 5.59
C ALA A 89 25.74 4.10 4.60
N HIS A 90 25.23 5.25 5.05
CA HIS A 90 24.25 6.14 4.42
C HIS A 90 22.78 5.91 4.79
N ASP A 91 22.19 6.97 5.34
CA ASP A 91 20.79 7.22 5.70
C ASP A 91 19.85 6.99 4.49
N ARG A 92 19.56 5.73 4.15
CA ARG A 92 18.71 5.37 3.02
C ARG A 92 17.61 4.43 3.49
N ALA A 93 16.37 4.75 3.10
CA ALA A 93 15.20 3.90 3.31
C ALA A 93 15.46 2.47 2.82
N VAL A 94 14.95 1.49 3.55
CA VAL A 94 14.97 0.08 3.13
C VAL A 94 13.91 -0.17 2.06
N PHE A 95 12.77 0.51 2.16
CA PHE A 95 11.57 0.42 1.33
C PHE A 95 11.09 1.82 0.88
N PRO A 96 11.89 2.57 0.09
CA PRO A 96 11.57 3.96 -0.27
C PRO A 96 10.33 4.09 -1.16
N HIS A 97 9.98 3.02 -1.88
CA HIS A 97 8.86 2.93 -2.81
C HIS A 97 7.62 2.23 -2.21
N ILE A 98 7.66 1.81 -0.94
CA ILE A 98 6.55 1.13 -0.28
C ILE A 98 5.98 2.03 0.82
N ARG A 99 4.66 2.09 0.90
CA ARG A 99 3.94 2.79 1.96
C ARG A 99 2.79 1.96 2.51
N ILE A 100 2.41 2.20 3.75
CA ILE A 100 1.19 1.68 4.35
C ILE A 100 0.06 2.66 4.02
N GLU A 101 -1.04 2.14 3.50
CA GLU A 101 -2.26 2.89 3.27
C GLU A 101 -3.35 2.36 4.22
N ALA A 102 -3.60 3.09 5.29
CA ALA A 102 -4.48 2.69 6.39
C ALA A 102 -5.75 3.55 6.43
N CYS A 103 -6.82 2.97 6.97
CA CYS A 103 -8.10 3.65 7.15
C CYS A 103 -8.51 3.61 8.61
N ASP A 104 -8.76 4.77 9.21
CA ASP A 104 -9.24 4.88 10.59
C ASP A 104 -10.70 4.42 10.74
N SER A 105 -11.52 4.57 9.70
CA SER A 105 -12.95 4.18 9.74
C SER A 105 -13.16 2.67 9.86
N CYS A 106 -12.36 1.86 9.15
CA CYS A 106 -12.48 0.39 9.20
C CYS A 106 -11.29 -0.32 9.84
N ARG A 107 -10.24 0.41 10.22
CA ARG A 107 -9.01 -0.11 10.82
C ARG A 107 -8.26 -1.12 9.95
N HIS A 108 -8.53 -1.14 8.65
CA HIS A 108 -7.78 -1.95 7.69
C HIS A 108 -6.65 -1.16 7.01
N TYR A 109 -5.62 -1.87 6.60
CA TYR A 109 -4.57 -1.33 5.74
C TYR A 109 -4.21 -2.29 4.59
N LEU A 110 -3.45 -1.76 3.66
CA LEU A 110 -2.74 -2.48 2.60
C LEU A 110 -1.39 -1.80 2.35
N LEU A 111 -0.45 -2.54 1.75
CA LEU A 111 0.79 -1.94 1.26
C LEU A 111 0.58 -1.39 -0.14
N GLY A 112 1.07 -0.17 -0.36
CA GLY A 112 1.09 0.53 -1.64
C GLY A 112 2.51 0.56 -2.19
N VAL A 113 2.70 0.11 -3.43
CA VAL A 113 4.00 0.12 -4.14
C VAL A 113 3.99 1.20 -5.21
N ASP A 114 4.96 2.10 -5.17
CA ASP A 114 5.09 3.19 -6.14
C ASP A 114 6.01 2.81 -7.30
N LEU A 115 5.42 2.36 -8.41
CA LEU A 115 6.17 2.03 -9.63
C LEU A 115 6.63 3.28 -10.39
N ALA A 116 6.12 4.47 -10.05
CA ALA A 116 6.65 5.71 -10.60
C ALA A 116 8.01 6.04 -9.96
N ALA A 117 8.16 5.78 -8.66
CA ALA A 117 9.39 5.97 -7.91
C ALA A 117 10.42 4.84 -8.17
N GLU A 118 9.96 3.59 -8.24
CA GLU A 118 10.82 2.42 -8.51
C GLU A 118 10.19 1.53 -9.62
N PRO A 119 10.50 1.80 -10.89
CA PRO A 119 9.94 1.05 -12.02
C PRO A 119 10.36 -0.43 -12.06
N ALA A 120 11.45 -0.82 -11.39
CA ALA A 120 11.91 -2.20 -11.34
C ALA A 120 11.23 -3.04 -10.25
N ALA A 121 10.43 -2.42 -9.37
CA ALA A 121 9.72 -3.13 -8.32
C ALA A 121 8.71 -4.13 -8.89
N VAL A 122 8.57 -5.26 -8.21
CA VAL A 122 7.59 -6.30 -8.49
C VAL A 122 6.61 -6.31 -7.31
N PRO A 123 5.43 -5.67 -7.44
CA PRO A 123 4.59 -5.36 -6.28
C PRO A 123 4.36 -6.53 -5.32
N LEU A 124 4.09 -7.71 -5.86
CA LEU A 124 3.87 -8.93 -5.06
C LEU A 124 5.10 -9.36 -4.25
N VAL A 125 6.30 -9.24 -4.83
CA VAL A 125 7.56 -9.65 -4.19
C VAL A 125 8.02 -8.62 -3.18
N ASP A 126 7.98 -7.34 -3.56
CA ASP A 126 8.36 -6.22 -2.69
C ASP A 126 7.47 -6.15 -1.45
N GLU A 127 6.16 -6.36 -1.60
CA GLU A 127 5.20 -6.45 -0.50
C GLU A 127 5.52 -7.59 0.48
N MET A 128 5.97 -8.76 0.00
CA MET A 128 6.40 -9.87 0.87
C MET A 128 7.65 -9.54 1.70
N SER A 129 8.51 -8.63 1.23
CA SER A 129 9.71 -8.20 1.95
C SER A 129 9.43 -7.13 3.01
N ALA A 130 8.28 -6.47 2.92
CA ALA A 130 7.90 -5.32 3.75
C ALA A 130 7.30 -5.69 5.12
N ILE A 131 7.64 -6.87 5.66
CA ILE A 131 7.22 -7.34 7.00
C ILE A 131 7.38 -6.28 8.09
N PRO A 132 8.48 -5.48 8.13
CA PRO A 132 8.60 -4.46 9.16
C PRO A 132 7.52 -3.36 9.07
N LEU A 133 7.03 -3.04 7.87
CA LEU A 133 5.91 -2.11 7.67
C LEU A 133 4.60 -2.74 8.15
N ASP A 134 4.37 -4.02 7.84
CA ASP A 134 3.20 -4.76 8.37
C ASP A 134 3.20 -4.78 9.91
N LEU A 135 4.36 -5.03 10.53
CA LEU A 135 4.49 -5.03 12.00
C LEU A 135 4.17 -3.65 12.58
N PHE A 136 4.72 -2.59 12.00
CA PHE A 136 4.44 -1.21 12.43
C PHE A 136 2.95 -0.86 12.34
N ALA A 137 2.26 -1.27 11.26
CA ALA A 137 0.82 -1.05 11.10
C ALA A 137 0.01 -1.81 12.17
N ARG A 138 0.40 -3.06 12.45
CA ARG A 138 -0.26 -3.91 13.45
C ARG A 138 -0.08 -3.40 14.87
N GLU A 139 1.10 -2.90 15.23
CA GLU A 139 1.35 -2.26 16.53
C GLU A 139 0.48 -1.01 16.75
N ARG A 140 0.05 -0.35 15.67
CA ARG A 140 -0.90 0.76 15.70
C ARG A 140 -2.36 0.34 15.71
N GLY A 141 -2.64 -0.97 15.76
CA GLY A 141 -3.97 -1.53 15.80
C GLY A 141 -4.69 -1.52 14.45
N TYR A 142 -3.95 -1.62 13.34
CA TYR A 142 -4.53 -1.88 12.03
C TYR A 142 -4.39 -3.36 11.64
N SER A 143 -5.35 -3.86 10.87
CA SER A 143 -5.34 -5.21 10.30
C SER A 143 -5.19 -5.15 8.79
N LYS A 144 -4.43 -6.07 8.19
CA LYS A 144 -4.33 -6.13 6.73
C LYS A 144 -5.66 -6.61 6.15
N ILE A 145 -6.09 -6.05 5.01
CA ILE A 145 -7.35 -6.49 4.35
C ILE A 145 -7.34 -8.01 4.10
N ILE A 146 -6.21 -8.50 3.60
CA ILE A 146 -5.95 -9.91 3.37
C ILE A 146 -4.45 -10.15 3.57
N THR A 147 -4.10 -11.24 4.24
CA THR A 147 -2.70 -11.62 4.42
C THR A 147 -2.10 -12.02 3.08
N ASN A 148 -0.83 -11.69 2.89
CA ASN A 148 -0.10 -12.17 1.71
C ASN A 148 0.21 -13.68 1.81
N LEU A 149 0.88 -14.22 0.79
CA LEU A 149 1.26 -15.64 0.72
C LEU A 149 2.08 -16.12 1.95
N MET A 150 2.79 -15.21 2.62
CA MET A 150 3.58 -15.51 3.82
C MET A 150 2.76 -15.48 5.11
N GLY A 151 1.46 -15.14 5.04
CA GLY A 151 0.56 -15.11 6.20
C GLY A 151 0.67 -13.85 7.07
N PHE A 152 1.23 -12.76 6.53
CA PHE A 152 1.40 -11.48 7.22
C PHE A 152 0.49 -10.38 6.66
#